data_AF-A0A0H5BWV1-F1
#
_entry.id   AF-A0A0H5BWV1-F1
#
_cell.length_a   1.000
_cell.length_b   1.000
_cell.length_c   1.000
_cell.angle_alpha   90.00
_cell.angle_beta   90.00
_cell.angle_gamma   90.00
#
_symmetry.space_group_name_H-M   'P 1'
#
loop_
_entity.id
_entity.type
_entity.pdbx_description
1 polymer ?
#
loop_
_entity_poly.entity_id
_entity_poly.type
_entity_poly.pdbx_seq_one_letter_code
_entity_poly.pdbx_strand_id
1 'polypeptide(L)'
;MFFRKKKYPASVLVFPFEYPAHIKNLDSFFLGDIIICPEILENEIPVFNTTLKEHWVHIVIHAFLHLLKYDHIVYEDLRVMEHIEIKIIKKIGYSNPYEKN
;
A
#
# COMPACT_ATOMS: atom_id res chain seq x y z
N MET A 1 -11.68 -4.51 12.68
CA MET A 1 -11.70 -5.75 13.49
C MET A 1 -12.13 -7.00 12.70
N PHE A 2 -13.06 -6.92 11.73
CA PHE A 2 -13.59 -8.11 11.02
C PHE A 2 -12.65 -8.80 10.00
N PHE A 3 -11.80 -8.07 9.27
CA PHE A 3 -11.01 -8.65 8.17
C PHE A 3 -9.59 -9.13 8.54
N ARG A 4 -8.97 -8.56 9.58
CA ARG A 4 -7.57 -8.90 9.97
C ARG A 4 -7.45 -9.58 11.34
N LYS A 5 -8.55 -9.79 12.09
CA LYS A 5 -8.56 -10.21 13.52
C LYS A 5 -7.59 -9.42 14.43
N LYS A 6 -7.14 -8.23 14.01
CA LYS A 6 -6.30 -7.32 14.80
C LYS A 6 -7.18 -6.27 15.50
N LYS A 7 -6.81 -5.94 16.76
CA LYS A 7 -7.55 -5.03 17.65
C LYS A 7 -7.25 -3.55 17.44
N TYR A 8 -6.26 -3.20 16.62
CA TYR A 8 -5.97 -1.81 16.28
C TYR A 8 -6.52 -1.47 14.89
N PRO A 9 -7.03 -0.24 14.69
CA PRO A 9 -7.48 0.19 13.39
C PRO A 9 -6.25 0.42 12.49
N ALA A 10 -6.36 0.07 11.20
CA ALA A 10 -5.29 0.27 10.23
C ALA A 10 -5.56 1.54 9.44
N SER A 11 -4.51 2.32 9.13
CA SER A 11 -4.60 3.48 8.24
C SER A 11 -5.02 3.08 6.82
N VAL A 12 -4.64 1.89 6.38
CA VAL A 12 -5.02 1.33 5.07
C VAL A 12 -5.42 -0.14 5.15
N LEU A 13 -6.45 -0.50 4.39
CA LEU A 13 -6.89 -1.86 4.10
C LEU A 13 -6.99 -2.06 2.59
N VAL A 14 -6.52 -3.22 2.13
CA VAL A 14 -6.51 -3.58 0.71
C VAL A 14 -7.24 -4.90 0.53
N PHE A 15 -8.15 -4.94 -0.44
CA PHE A 15 -8.96 -6.11 -0.78
C PHE A 15 -8.75 -6.43 -2.26
N PRO A 16 -7.73 -7.23 -2.60
CA PRO A 16 -7.49 -7.64 -3.98
C PRO A 16 -8.69 -8.41 -4.53
N PHE A 17 -9.07 -8.14 -5.77
CA PHE A 17 -10.12 -8.90 -6.43
C PHE A 17 -9.54 -10.18 -7.03
N GLU A 18 -10.15 -11.32 -6.71
CA GLU A 18 -9.81 -12.60 -7.30
C GLU A 18 -10.80 -12.96 -8.40
N TYR A 19 -10.32 -12.95 -9.64
CA TYR A 19 -11.11 -13.37 -10.77
C TYR A 19 -11.45 -14.86 -10.69
N PRO A 20 -12.73 -15.25 -10.82
CA PRO A 20 -13.10 -16.65 -10.96
C PRO A 20 -12.41 -17.26 -12.18
N ALA A 21 -11.82 -18.45 -12.02
CA ALA A 21 -11.01 -19.11 -13.05
C ALA A 21 -11.71 -19.36 -14.40
N HIS A 22 -13.04 -19.28 -14.44
CA HIS A 22 -13.85 -19.47 -15.65
C HIS A 22 -14.00 -18.19 -16.49
N ILE A 23 -13.64 -17.01 -15.96
CA ILE A 23 -13.71 -15.74 -16.68
C ILE A 23 -12.33 -15.44 -17.27
N LYS A 24 -12.15 -15.76 -18.57
CA LYS A 24 -10.86 -15.61 -19.26
C LYS A 24 -10.69 -14.29 -20.01
N ASN A 25 -11.80 -13.62 -20.35
CA ASN A 25 -11.81 -12.37 -21.07
C ASN A 25 -12.64 -11.36 -20.29
N LEU A 26 -11.97 -10.41 -19.64
CA LEU A 26 -12.61 -9.19 -19.18
C LEU A 26 -12.11 -8.04 -20.02
N ASP A 27 -13.06 -7.27 -20.56
CA ASP A 27 -12.78 -6.01 -21.24
C ASP A 27 -12.29 -4.92 -20.24
N SER A 28 -12.38 -5.19 -18.94
CA SER A 28 -11.93 -4.29 -17.86
C SER A 28 -11.19 -5.05 -16.75
N PHE A 29 -9.99 -4.57 -16.41
CA PHE A 29 -9.23 -5.02 -15.24
C PHE A 29 -9.68 -4.28 -13.98
N PHE A 30 -10.31 -4.99 -13.06
CA PHE A 30 -10.63 -4.56 -11.70
C PHE A 30 -9.64 -5.21 -10.75
N LEU A 31 -8.84 -4.38 -10.08
CA LEU A 31 -7.77 -4.85 -9.20
C LEU A 31 -8.27 -5.17 -7.78
N GLY A 32 -9.37 -4.54 -7.35
CA GLY A 32 -9.91 -4.63 -6.00
C GLY A 32 -10.09 -3.26 -5.36
N ASP A 33 -10.28 -3.27 -4.04
CA ASP A 33 -10.61 -2.09 -3.24
C ASP A 33 -9.46 -1.67 -2.34
N ILE A 34 -9.26 -0.35 -2.20
CA ILE A 34 -8.38 0.26 -1.20
C ILE A 34 -9.25 1.14 -0.31
N ILE A 35 -9.20 0.91 0.99
CA ILE A 35 -9.90 1.69 2.00
C ILE A 35 -8.85 2.36 2.87
N ILE A 36 -8.87 3.70 2.91
CA ILE A 36 -7.94 4.50 3.70
C ILE A 36 -8.74 5.31 4.72
N CYS A 37 -8.23 5.39 5.95
CA CYS A 37 -8.76 6.24 7.00
C CYS A 37 -7.84 7.46 7.20
N PRO A 38 -8.22 8.66 6.70
CA PRO A 38 -7.41 9.87 6.79
C PRO A 38 -7.02 10.23 8.22
N GLU A 39 -7.95 10.09 9.16
CA GLU A 39 -7.74 10.44 10.58
C GLU A 39 -6.62 9.60 11.20
N ILE A 40 -6.57 8.30 10.92
CA ILE A 40 -5.51 7.42 11.44
C ILE A 40 -4.19 7.75 10.76
N LEU A 41 -4.22 8.00 9.44
CA LEU A 41 -3.04 8.35 8.67
C LEU A 41 -2.38 9.65 9.15
N GLU A 42 -3.19 10.67 9.47
CA GLU A 42 -2.71 11.94 10.04
C GLU A 42 -2.11 11.75 11.43
N ASN A 43 -2.70 10.88 12.25
CA ASN A 43 -2.17 10.54 13.58
C ASN A 43 -0.87 9.73 13.54
N GLU A 44 -0.50 9.13 12.40
CA GLU A 44 0.78 8.42 12.21
C GLU A 44 1.95 9.37 11.91
N ILE A 45 1.69 10.58 11.39
CA ILE A 45 2.73 11.54 10.97
C ILE A 45 3.79 11.84 12.03
N PRO A 46 3.45 12.09 13.32
CA PRO A 46 4.45 12.35 14.35
C PRO A 46 5.44 11.20 14.56
N VAL A 47 5.11 9.97 14.15
CA VAL A 47 5.94 8.78 14.33
C VAL A 47 6.94 8.62 13.17
N PHE A 48 6.57 9.03 11.96
CA PHE A 48 7.34 8.77 10.75
C PHE A 48 8.26 9.92 10.32
N ASN A 49 8.13 11.11 10.94
CA ASN A 49 8.92 12.31 10.61
C ASN A 49 8.88 12.66 9.10
N THR A 50 7.72 12.43 8.47
CA THR A 50 7.44 12.76 7.07
C THR A 50 6.37 13.83 6.99
N THR A 51 6.21 14.47 5.85
CA THR A 51 5.03 15.32 5.62
C THR A 51 3.78 14.47 5.41
N LEU A 52 2.60 15.01 5.74
CA LEU A 52 1.32 14.33 5.46
C LEU A 52 1.21 13.88 3.99
N LYS A 53 1.67 14.73 3.07
CA LYS A 53 1.65 14.44 1.64
C LYS A 53 2.55 13.26 1.25
N GLU A 54 3.76 13.20 1.81
CA GLU A 54 4.67 12.08 1.57
C GLU A 54 4.10 10.76 2.12
N HIS A 55 3.48 10.80 3.30
CA HIS A 55 2.84 9.62 3.88
C HIS A 55 1.66 9.12 3.04
N TRP A 56 0.82 10.02 2.55
CA TRP A 56 -0.24 9.69 1.60
C TRP A 56 0.30 9.04 0.33
N VAL A 57 1.35 9.62 -0.26
CA VAL A 57 1.98 9.10 -1.47
C VAL A 57 2.50 7.68 -1.24
N HIS A 58 3.20 7.46 -0.13
CA HIS A 58 3.72 6.14 0.22
C HIS A 58 2.59 5.13 0.39
N ILE A 59 1.58 5.45 1.21
CA ILE A 59 0.47 4.52 1.51
C ILE A 59 -0.37 4.18 0.29
N VAL A 60 -0.62 5.15 -0.61
CA VAL A 60 -1.34 4.87 -1.86
C VAL A 60 -0.53 3.91 -2.72
N ILE A 61 0.76 4.18 -2.94
CA ILE A 61 1.62 3.32 -3.77
C ILE A 61 1.72 1.92 -3.16
N HIS A 62 1.95 1.83 -1.85
CA HIS A 62 2.01 0.58 -1.10
C HIS A 62 0.71 -0.24 -1.26
N ALA A 63 -0.44 0.42 -1.12
CA ALA A 63 -1.74 -0.21 -1.27
C ALA A 63 -2.00 -0.73 -2.69
N PHE A 64 -1.57 0.02 -3.71
CA PHE A 64 -1.64 -0.41 -5.10
C PHE A 64 -0.74 -1.62 -5.39
N LEU A 65 0.45 -1.69 -4.81
CA LEU A 65 1.32 -2.86 -4.95
C LEU A 65 0.70 -4.10 -4.31
N HIS A 66 0.00 -3.95 -3.19
CA HIS A 66 -0.80 -5.04 -2.61
C HIS A 66 -1.95 -5.50 -3.51
N LEU A 67 -2.64 -4.59 -4.21
CA LEU A 67 -3.62 -4.99 -5.22
C LEU A 67 -2.99 -5.79 -6.38
N LEU A 68 -1.73 -5.50 -6.71
CA LEU A 68 -0.94 -6.23 -7.72
C LEU A 68 -0.29 -7.51 -7.17
N LYS A 69 -0.66 -7.94 -5.95
CA LYS A 69 -0.18 -9.16 -5.28
C LYS A 69 1.30 -9.13 -4.87
N TYR A 70 1.92 -7.95 -4.80
CA TYR A 70 3.16 -7.80 -4.05
C TYR A 70 2.86 -7.86 -2.56
N ASP A 71 3.75 -8.51 -1.81
CA ASP A 71 3.63 -8.61 -0.36
C ASP A 71 5.01 -8.46 0.29
N HIS A 72 5.01 -8.30 1.60
CA HIS A 72 6.18 -8.05 2.42
C HIS A 72 6.28 -9.06 3.59
N ILE A 73 5.60 -10.21 3.48
CA ILE A 73 5.64 -11.29 4.49
C ILE A 73 7.01 -11.97 4.53
N VAL A 74 7.60 -12.21 3.36
CA VAL A 74 8.90 -12.88 3.21
C VAL A 74 9.95 -11.86 2.83
N TYR A 75 11.19 -12.06 3.31
CA TYR A 75 12.25 -11.07 3.17
C TYR A 75 12.63 -10.78 1.71
N GLU A 76 12.61 -11.80 0.84
CA GLU A 76 12.84 -11.63 -0.58
C GLU A 76 11.76 -10.75 -1.23
N ASP A 77 10.48 -11.00 -0.93
CA ASP A 77 9.35 -10.26 -1.48
C ASP A 77 9.30 -8.82 -0.96
N LEU A 78 9.61 -8.63 0.33
CA LEU A 78 9.76 -7.31 0.94
C LEU A 78 10.74 -6.45 0.13
N ARG A 79 11.95 -6.94 -0.15
CA ARG A 79 12.95 -6.15 -0.89
C ARG A 79 12.50 -5.80 -2.30
N VAL A 80 11.77 -6.70 -2.96
CA VAL A 80 11.21 -6.44 -4.29
C VAL A 80 10.17 -5.33 -4.20
N MET A 81 9.25 -5.41 -3.25
CA MET A 81 8.20 -4.41 -3.02
C MET A 81 8.82 -3.05 -2.68
N GLU A 82 9.72 -2.98 -1.70
CA GLU A 82 10.42 -1.76 -1.30
C GLU A 82 11.16 -1.10 -2.48
N HIS A 83 11.86 -1.90 -3.29
CA HIS A 83 12.57 -1.39 -4.46
C HIS A 83 11.61 -0.72 -5.47
N ILE A 84 10.44 -1.33 -5.71
CA ILE A 84 9.43 -0.78 -6.61
C ILE A 84 8.85 0.52 -6.04
N GLU A 85 8.53 0.55 -4.74
CA GLU A 85 8.04 1.74 -4.07
C GLU A 85 9.01 2.91 -4.19
N ILE A 86 10.28 2.69 -3.84
CA ILE A 86 11.34 3.70 -3.94
C ILE A 86 11.44 4.24 -5.36
N LYS A 87 11.41 3.35 -6.36
CA LYS A 87 11.51 3.73 -7.76
C LYS A 87 10.34 4.60 -8.22
N ILE A 88 9.12 4.25 -7.82
CA ILE A 88 7.92 5.02 -8.19
C ILE A 88 7.92 6.36 -7.46
N ILE A 89 8.14 6.38 -6.14
CA ILE A 89 8.13 7.58 -5.30
C ILE A 89 9.18 8.59 -5.76
N LYS A 90 10.41 8.14 -6.07
CA LYS A 90 11.45 9.02 -6.63
C LYS A 90 11.04 9.59 -8.00
N LYS A 91 10.38 8.80 -8.84
CA LYS A 91 9.93 9.24 -10.17
C LYS A 91 8.88 10.34 -10.10
N ILE A 92 8.05 10.35 -9.06
CA ILE A 92 7.03 11.39 -8.83
C ILE A 92 7.54 12.54 -7.95
N GLY A 93 8.83 12.56 -7.60
CA GLY A 93 9.50 13.71 -6.98
C GLY A 93 9.52 13.74 -5.45
N TYR A 94 9.30 12.61 -4.78
CA TYR A 94 9.39 12.52 -3.32
C TYR A 94 10.62 11.71 -2.87
N SER A 95 11.01 11.92 -1.62
CA SER A 95 12.14 11.23 -0.98
C SER A 95 11.84 9.75 -0.72
N ASN A 96 12.88 8.96 -0.46
CA ASN A 96 12.75 7.55 -0.13
C ASN A 96 12.02 7.39 1.23
N PRO A 97 10.87 6.69 1.31
CA PRO A 97 10.13 6.56 2.57
C PRO A 97 10.83 5.68 3.62
N TYR A 98 11.85 4.91 3.21
CA TYR A 98 12.63 4.01 4.08
C TYR A 98 13.92 4.64 4.60
N GLU A 99 14.31 5.80 4.07
CA GLU A 99 15.43 6.57 4.61
C GLU A 99 14.92 7.35 5.83
N LYS A 100 15.33 6.93 7.03
CA LYS A 100 15.14 7.73 8.24
C LYS A 100 16.05 8.95 8.15
N ASN A 101 15.45 10.14 8.23
CA ASN A 101 16.18 11.37 8.57
C ASN A 101 16.66 11.33 10.03
#